data_AF-T1A9X5-F1
#
_entry.id   AF-T1A9X5-F1
#
_cell.length_a   1.000
_cell.length_b   1.000
_cell.length_c   1.000
_cell.angle_alpha   90.00
_cell.angle_beta   90.00
_cell.angle_gamma   90.00
#
_symmetry.space_group_name_H-M   'P 1'
#
loop_
_entity.id
_entity.type
_entity.pdbx_description
1 polymer ?
#
loop_
_entity_poly.entity_id
_entity_poly.type
_entity_poly.pdbx_seq_one_letter_code
_entity_poly.pdbx_strand_id
1 'polypeptide(L)'
;MEYLERNAAQARVNGHYVKTGNITAAAYDHVSSRAGDPQKHTHVLIANVTFDKDGNARSISNEKCLEYRKSADAIYHQELSRQLQALGYNVRHDRAGHVEIADYTKEQLADFSTRSKEIEAALAGRGLTRETASAESRQVAALATRAPKNMPETRGVHEARWQVQAELLGVKPAERSAAHINKCAQGWTAAQVAGHA
;
A
#
# COMPACT_ATOMS: atom_id res chain seq x y z
N MET A 1 -7.95 0.88 -7.76
CA MET A 1 -9.34 1.15 -7.32
C MET A 1 -10.37 0.67 -8.33
N GLU A 2 -10.18 0.92 -9.63
CA GLU A 2 -11.08 0.45 -10.70
C GLU A 2 -11.45 -1.03 -10.61
N TYR A 3 -10.51 -1.92 -10.28
CA TYR A 3 -10.81 -3.34 -10.05
C TYR A 3 -11.85 -3.56 -8.94
N LEU A 4 -11.71 -2.87 -7.80
CA LEU A 4 -12.68 -2.97 -6.71
C LEU A 4 -14.02 -2.34 -7.09
N GLU A 5 -14.01 -1.21 -7.78
CA GLU A 5 -15.25 -0.59 -8.27
C GLU A 5 -16.01 -1.52 -9.21
N ARG A 6 -15.32 -2.14 -10.17
CA ARG A 6 -15.93 -3.05 -11.14
C ARG A 6 -16.44 -4.34 -10.51
N ASN A 7 -15.76 -4.88 -9.50
CA ASN A 7 -16.03 -6.23 -8.99
C ASN A 7 -16.73 -6.25 -7.63
N ALA A 8 -16.57 -5.20 -6.82
CA ALA A 8 -17.01 -5.15 -5.43
C ALA A 8 -18.09 -4.11 -5.13
N ALA A 9 -18.30 -3.11 -6.01
CA ALA A 9 -19.31 -2.09 -5.78
C ALA A 9 -20.74 -2.65 -5.84
N GLN A 10 -21.33 -2.85 -4.66
CA GLN A 10 -22.69 -3.34 -4.50
C GLN A 10 -23.36 -2.69 -3.29
N ALA A 11 -24.69 -2.68 -3.29
CA ALA A 11 -25.52 -2.23 -2.18
C ALA A 11 -26.57 -3.31 -1.83
N ARG A 12 -27.16 -3.21 -0.64
CA ARG A 12 -28.26 -4.10 -0.24
C ARG A 12 -29.60 -3.40 -0.46
N VAL A 13 -30.46 -3.98 -1.29
CA VAL A 13 -31.80 -3.47 -1.61
C VAL A 13 -32.81 -4.59 -1.35
N ASN A 14 -33.80 -4.33 -0.49
CA ASN A 14 -34.83 -5.31 -0.09
C ASN A 14 -34.25 -6.67 0.31
N GLY A 15 -33.11 -6.67 1.02
CA GLY A 15 -32.45 -7.89 1.49
C GLY A 15 -31.48 -8.53 0.51
N HIS A 16 -31.47 -8.14 -0.77
CA HIS A 16 -30.61 -8.70 -1.82
C HIS A 16 -29.43 -7.79 -2.16
N TYR A 17 -28.30 -8.38 -2.57
CA TYR A 17 -27.17 -7.61 -3.10
C TYR A 17 -27.41 -7.23 -4.56
N VAL A 18 -27.24 -5.96 -4.86
CA VAL A 18 -27.36 -5.39 -6.21
C VAL A 18 -26.07 -4.66 -6.54
N LYS A 19 -25.50 -4.96 -7.70
CA LYS A 19 -24.28 -4.29 -8.20
C LYS A 19 -24.61 -2.84 -8.55
N THR A 20 -23.82 -1.91 -8.02
CA THR A 20 -23.96 -0.48 -8.28
C THR A 20 -22.88 0.03 -9.24
N GLY A 21 -21.71 -0.61 -9.25
CA GLY A 21 -20.65 -0.34 -10.23
C GLY A 21 -19.94 1.01 -10.06
N ASN A 22 -20.10 1.68 -8.91
CA ASN A 22 -19.43 2.93 -8.59
C ASN A 22 -18.95 2.97 -7.13
N ILE A 23 -17.78 3.54 -6.89
CA ILE A 23 -17.21 3.77 -5.56
C ILE A 23 -16.86 5.25 -5.42
N THR A 24 -17.41 5.91 -4.40
CA THR A 24 -16.94 7.24 -3.98
C THR A 24 -15.79 7.08 -3.00
N ALA A 25 -14.61 7.62 -3.33
CA ALA A 25 -13.44 7.53 -2.45
C ALA A 25 -12.55 8.78 -2.50
N ALA A 26 -11.77 8.99 -1.44
CA ALA A 26 -10.73 10.00 -1.35
C ALA A 26 -9.38 9.34 -1.03
N ALA A 27 -8.32 9.76 -1.72
CA ALA A 27 -6.97 9.23 -1.55
C ALA A 27 -6.07 10.25 -0.86
N TYR A 28 -5.38 9.82 0.20
CA TYR A 28 -4.45 10.64 0.96
C TYR A 28 -3.09 9.97 1.02
N ASP A 29 -2.07 10.69 0.58
CA ASP A 29 -0.70 10.20 0.54
C ASP A 29 0.06 10.53 1.82
N HIS A 30 0.79 9.54 2.30
CA HIS A 30 1.65 9.62 3.48
C HIS A 30 3.03 9.03 3.16
N VAL A 31 4.06 9.53 3.83
CA VAL A 31 5.46 9.16 3.52
C VAL A 31 6.24 8.61 4.71
N SER A 32 5.70 8.69 5.93
CA SER A 32 6.38 8.23 7.14
C SER A 32 5.54 7.24 7.93
N SER A 33 6.22 6.30 8.59
CA SER A 33 5.63 5.35 9.52
C SER A 33 5.36 6.00 10.87
N ARG A 34 4.70 5.27 11.78
CA ARG A 34 4.54 5.72 13.18
C ARG A 34 5.85 5.85 13.95
N ALA A 35 6.88 5.09 13.56
CA ALA A 35 8.23 5.20 14.12
C ALA A 35 9.07 6.25 13.38
N GLY A 36 8.50 6.95 12.40
CA GLY A 36 9.20 7.94 11.59
C GLY A 36 10.08 7.33 10.49
N ASP A 37 9.99 6.04 10.20
CA ASP A 37 10.70 5.43 9.07
C ASP A 37 10.11 5.90 7.72
N PRO A 38 10.86 5.86 6.60
CA PRO A 38 10.30 6.06 5.27
C PRO A 38 9.27 4.98 4.96
N GLN A 39 8.02 5.37 4.74
CA GLN A 39 6.92 4.47 4.42
C GLN A 39 5.90 5.20 3.52
N LYS A 40 6.12 5.16 2.20
CA LYS A 40 5.13 5.67 1.24
C LYS A 40 3.90 4.77 1.26
N HIS A 41 2.75 5.34 1.58
CA HIS A 41 1.47 4.67 1.52
C HIS A 41 0.35 5.65 1.19
N THR A 42 -0.80 5.10 0.80
CA THR A 42 -1.98 5.87 0.44
C THR A 42 -3.18 5.34 1.20
N HIS A 43 -3.82 6.19 1.98
CA HIS A 43 -5.12 5.89 2.56
C HIS A 43 -6.20 6.21 1.53
N VAL A 44 -6.85 5.18 1.00
CA VAL A 44 -8.04 5.33 0.17
C VAL A 44 -9.27 5.13 1.05
N LEU A 45 -9.92 6.23 1.41
CA LEU A 45 -11.14 6.23 2.21
C LEU A 45 -12.33 6.06 1.26
N ILE A 46 -12.97 4.89 1.33
CA ILE A 46 -14.22 4.63 0.62
C ILE A 46 -15.36 5.19 1.46
N ALA A 47 -16.10 6.15 0.90
CA ALA A 47 -17.29 6.67 1.55
C ALA A 47 -18.37 5.59 1.60
N ASN A 48 -19.18 5.57 2.66
CA ASN A 48 -20.31 4.63 2.78
C ASN A 48 -21.50 5.07 1.90
N VAL A 49 -21.24 5.33 0.62
CA VAL A 49 -22.21 5.72 -0.38
C VAL A 49 -21.83 5.17 -1.75
N THR A 50 -22.84 4.68 -2.45
CA THR A 50 -22.81 4.27 -3.84
C THR A 50 -24.17 4.57 -4.46
N PHE A 51 -24.26 4.69 -5.77
CA PHE A 51 -25.50 5.07 -6.45
C PHE A 51 -26.07 3.88 -7.23
N ASP A 52 -27.36 3.59 -7.06
CA ASP A 52 -28.03 2.58 -7.88
C ASP A 52 -28.28 3.08 -9.31
N LYS A 53 -28.78 2.20 -10.20
CA LYS A 53 -29.06 2.53 -11.60
C LYS A 53 -30.05 3.69 -11.79
N ASP A 54 -30.87 3.95 -10.77
CA ASP A 54 -31.89 4.99 -10.77
C ASP A 54 -31.36 6.28 -10.13
N GLY A 55 -30.07 6.32 -9.77
CA GLY A 55 -29.39 7.48 -9.19
C GLY A 55 -29.61 7.65 -7.68
N ASN A 56 -30.26 6.71 -7.00
CA ASN A 56 -30.48 6.83 -5.56
C ASN A 56 -29.20 6.46 -4.80
N ALA A 57 -28.88 7.27 -3.79
CA ALA A 57 -27.81 6.97 -2.86
C ALA A 57 -28.16 5.75 -1.99
N ARG A 58 -27.22 4.82 -1.86
CA ARG A 58 -27.28 3.61 -1.05
C ARG A 58 -26.00 3.46 -0.25
N SER A 59 -26.08 2.78 0.90
CA SER A 59 -24.89 2.33 1.61
C SER A 59 -24.17 1.24 0.80
N ILE A 60 -22.87 1.37 0.64
CA ILE A 60 -22.06 0.34 -0.01
C ILE A 60 -21.87 -0.85 0.93
N SER A 61 -21.97 -2.05 0.38
CA SER A 61 -21.64 -3.29 1.08
C SER A 61 -20.14 -3.56 0.97
N ASN A 62 -19.51 -3.91 2.11
CA ASN A 62 -18.05 -4.09 2.18
C ASN A 62 -17.62 -5.55 1.98
N GLU A 63 -18.56 -6.49 1.96
CA GLU A 63 -18.30 -7.92 1.94
C GLU A 63 -17.46 -8.32 0.73
N LYS A 64 -17.83 -7.85 -0.47
CA LYS A 64 -17.04 -8.08 -1.68
C LYS A 64 -15.71 -7.35 -1.69
N CYS A 65 -15.62 -6.16 -1.09
CA CYS A 65 -14.34 -5.46 -0.94
C CYS A 65 -13.36 -6.27 -0.07
N LEU A 66 -13.86 -6.89 1.01
CA LEU A 66 -13.08 -7.76 1.88
C LEU A 66 -12.70 -9.07 1.18
N GLU A 67 -13.63 -9.68 0.44
CA GLU A 67 -13.40 -10.88 -0.38
C GLU A 67 -12.28 -10.66 -1.40
N TYR A 68 -12.32 -9.55 -2.13
CA TYR A 68 -11.36 -9.23 -3.19
C TYR A 68 -10.09 -8.51 -2.69
N ARG A 69 -9.92 -8.32 -1.38
CA ARG A 69 -8.77 -7.60 -0.81
C ARG A 69 -7.42 -8.15 -1.28
N LYS A 70 -7.25 -9.48 -1.30
CA LYS A 70 -6.00 -10.11 -1.75
C LYS A 70 -5.76 -9.92 -3.25
N SER A 71 -6.81 -9.98 -4.06
CA SER A 71 -6.71 -9.73 -5.50
C SER A 71 -6.32 -8.27 -5.79
N ALA A 72 -6.91 -7.32 -5.05
CA ALA A 72 -6.56 -5.91 -5.17
C ALA A 72 -5.10 -5.64 -4.76
N ASP A 73 -4.61 -6.31 -3.71
CA ASP A 73 -3.21 -6.26 -3.27
C ASP A 73 -2.24 -6.77 -4.35
N ALA A 74 -2.55 -7.94 -4.93
CA ALA A 74 -1.75 -8.52 -6.01
C ALA A 74 -1.70 -7.61 -7.25
N ILE A 75 -2.84 -7.02 -7.64
CA ILE A 75 -2.93 -6.07 -8.76
C ILE A 75 -2.09 -4.82 -8.47
N TYR A 76 -2.13 -4.30 -7.24
CA TYR A 76 -1.31 -3.15 -6.85
C TYR A 76 0.19 -3.45 -6.99
N HIS A 77 0.67 -4.59 -6.47
CA HIS A 77 2.07 -4.96 -6.57
C HIS A 77 2.52 -5.27 -8.00
N GLN A 78 1.65 -5.87 -8.81
CA GLN A 78 1.93 -6.09 -10.23
C GLN A 78 2.09 -4.77 -10.98
N GLU A 79 1.17 -3.82 -10.76
CA GLU A 79 1.23 -2.52 -11.42
C GLU A 79 2.42 -1.69 -10.94
N LEU A 80 2.72 -1.70 -9.63
CA LEU A 80 3.91 -1.08 -9.09
C LEU A 80 5.19 -1.68 -9.69
N SER A 81 5.27 -3.00 -9.80
CA SER A 81 6.41 -3.69 -10.43
C SER A 81 6.59 -3.24 -11.88
N ARG A 82 5.51 -3.19 -12.65
CA ARG A 82 5.52 -2.76 -14.05
C ARG A 82 6.03 -1.32 -14.17
N GLN A 83 5.55 -0.41 -13.31
CA GLN A 83 5.98 0.99 -13.30
C GLN A 83 7.45 1.15 -12.87
N LEU A 84 7.91 0.44 -11.84
CA LEU A 84 9.31 0.48 -11.42
C LEU A 84 10.26 0.00 -12.54
N GLN A 85 9.91 -1.12 -13.19
CA GLN A 85 10.67 -1.63 -14.34
C GLN A 85 10.65 -0.65 -15.51
N ALA A 86 9.51 -0.01 -15.79
CA ALA A 86 9.41 1.03 -16.83
C ALA A 86 10.29 2.25 -16.54
N LEU A 87 10.49 2.58 -15.25
CA LEU A 87 11.43 3.59 -14.81
C LEU A 87 12.90 3.10 -14.86
N GLY A 88 13.13 1.82 -15.15
CA GLY A 88 14.46 1.22 -15.29
C GLY A 88 15.05 0.62 -14.03
N TYR A 89 14.29 0.55 -12.93
CA TYR A 89 14.74 -0.11 -11.70
C TYR A 89 14.77 -1.62 -11.86
N ASN A 90 15.79 -2.25 -11.28
CA ASN A 90 15.79 -3.69 -11.05
C ASN A 90 14.83 -4.01 -9.91
N VAL A 91 13.96 -5.00 -10.10
CA VAL A 91 13.00 -5.40 -9.08
C VAL A 91 13.09 -6.89 -8.80
N ARG A 92 12.75 -7.26 -7.57
CA ARG A 92 12.60 -8.64 -7.10
C ARG A 92 11.26 -8.79 -6.43
N HIS A 93 10.73 -10.02 -6.40
CA HIS A 93 9.45 -10.33 -5.78
C HIS A 93 9.68 -11.31 -4.64
N ASP A 94 8.96 -11.15 -3.54
CA ASP A 94 8.96 -12.12 -2.45
C ASP A 94 8.05 -13.33 -2.75
N ARG A 95 7.93 -14.26 -1.80
CA ARG A 95 7.07 -15.44 -1.95
C ARG A 95 5.58 -15.11 -2.06
N ALA A 96 5.16 -13.96 -1.54
CA ALA A 96 3.78 -13.47 -1.61
C ALA A 96 3.49 -12.70 -2.90
N GLY A 97 4.50 -12.41 -3.72
CA GLY A 97 4.39 -11.60 -4.94
C GLY A 97 4.51 -10.10 -4.69
N HIS A 98 4.99 -9.69 -3.50
CA HIS A 98 5.25 -8.29 -3.20
C HIS A 98 6.56 -7.86 -3.84
N VAL A 99 6.49 -6.78 -4.62
CA VAL A 99 7.66 -6.21 -5.33
C VAL A 99 8.52 -5.33 -4.43
N GLU A 100 9.84 -5.47 -4.57
CA GLU A 100 10.87 -4.61 -4.00
C GLU A 100 11.89 -4.19 -5.06
N ILE A 101 12.57 -3.06 -4.86
CA ILE A 101 13.76 -2.70 -5.65
C ILE A 101 14.91 -3.62 -5.23
N ALA A 102 15.56 -4.24 -6.20
CA ALA A 102 16.52 -5.32 -5.96
C ALA A 102 17.86 -4.85 -5.36
N ASP A 103 18.22 -3.57 -5.53
CA ASP A 103 19.52 -3.02 -5.17
C ASP A 103 19.73 -2.87 -3.65
N TYR A 104 18.66 -2.96 -2.85
CA TYR A 104 18.73 -2.82 -1.39
C TYR A 104 18.86 -4.17 -0.69
N THR A 105 19.80 -4.27 0.26
CA THR A 105 19.99 -5.50 1.04
C THR A 105 18.90 -5.68 2.09
N LYS A 106 18.75 -6.90 2.62
CA LYS A 106 17.77 -7.17 3.68
C LYS A 106 18.09 -6.40 4.95
N GLU A 107 19.37 -6.21 5.25
CA GLU A 107 19.87 -5.49 6.42
C GLU A 107 19.50 -4.01 6.33
N GLN A 108 19.70 -3.39 5.15
CA GLN A 108 19.31 -2.00 4.89
C GLN A 108 17.79 -1.81 5.04
N LEU A 109 16.99 -2.71 4.45
CA LEU A 109 15.53 -2.65 4.56
C LEU A 109 15.05 -2.87 6.00
N ALA A 110 15.67 -3.80 6.72
CA ALA A 110 15.34 -4.08 8.12
C ALA A 110 15.61 -2.85 9.00
N ASP A 111 16.68 -2.09 8.72
CA ASP A 111 17.02 -0.89 9.49
C ASP A 111 15.96 0.21 9.40
N PHE A 112 15.36 0.38 8.22
CA PHE A 112 14.21 1.27 8.01
C PHE A 112 12.84 0.62 8.33
N SER A 113 12.84 -0.50 9.03
CA SER A 113 11.62 -1.26 9.38
C SER A 113 11.43 -1.38 10.90
N THR A 114 11.59 -0.28 11.64
CA THR A 114 11.53 -0.23 13.11
C THR A 114 10.23 -0.83 13.64
N ARG A 115 9.09 -0.43 13.08
CA ARG A 115 7.77 -0.98 13.47
C ARG A 115 7.67 -2.49 13.29
N SER A 116 8.31 -3.05 12.27
CA SER A 116 8.29 -4.48 12.04
C SER A 116 9.07 -5.22 13.11
N LYS A 117 10.27 -4.73 13.45
CA LYS A 117 11.12 -5.28 14.51
C LYS A 117 10.40 -5.27 15.87
N GLU A 118 9.72 -4.17 16.22
CA GLU A 118 8.97 -4.06 17.48
C GLU A 118 7.83 -5.08 17.57
N ILE A 119 7.10 -5.30 16.47
CA ILE A 119 6.02 -6.29 16.41
C ILE A 119 6.59 -7.71 16.53
N GLU A 120 7.66 -8.02 15.81
CA GLU A 120 8.33 -9.32 15.86
C GLU A 120 8.86 -9.63 17.27
N ALA A 121 9.49 -8.67 17.93
CA ALA A 121 9.94 -8.82 19.31
C ALA A 121 8.78 -9.10 20.28
N ALA A 122 7.65 -8.40 20.12
CA ALA A 122 6.48 -8.62 20.96
C ALA A 122 5.81 -9.99 20.72
N LEU A 123 5.83 -10.50 19.49
CA LEU A 123 5.37 -11.86 19.18
C LEU A 123 6.34 -12.90 19.75
N ALA A 124 7.65 -12.69 19.61
CA ALA A 124 8.68 -13.58 20.13
C ALA A 124 8.60 -13.71 21.65
N GLY A 125 8.30 -12.62 22.37
CA GLY A 125 8.05 -12.64 23.81
C GLY A 125 6.84 -13.50 24.23
N ARG A 126 6.02 -13.95 23.27
CA ARG A 126 4.90 -14.88 23.46
C ARG A 126 5.16 -16.26 22.84
N GLY A 127 6.40 -16.53 22.41
CA GLY A 127 6.76 -17.78 21.73
C GLY A 127 6.18 -17.91 20.31
N LEU A 128 5.77 -16.80 19.70
CA LEU A 128 5.17 -16.77 18.36
C LEU A 128 6.12 -16.12 17.35
N THR A 129 5.98 -16.52 16.09
CA THR A 129 6.58 -15.83 14.94
C THR A 129 5.47 -15.18 14.11
N ARG A 130 5.82 -14.41 13.09
CA ARG A 130 4.80 -13.84 12.19
C ARG A 130 4.01 -14.91 11.44
N GLU A 131 4.65 -16.03 11.15
CA GLU A 131 4.12 -17.18 10.43
C GLU A 131 3.20 -18.01 11.32
N THR A 132 3.53 -18.17 12.60
CA THR A 132 2.74 -18.98 13.55
C THR A 132 1.65 -18.19 14.28
N ALA A 133 1.77 -16.86 14.34
CA ALA A 133 0.77 -16.00 14.96
C ALA A 133 -0.55 -15.96 14.17
N SER A 134 -1.69 -15.90 14.87
CA SER A 134 -2.98 -15.60 14.24
C SER A 134 -3.04 -14.13 13.79
N ALA A 135 -3.99 -13.79 12.90
CA ALA A 135 -4.19 -12.40 12.48
C ALA A 135 -4.53 -11.48 13.67
N GLU A 136 -5.32 -11.97 14.61
CA GLU A 136 -5.66 -11.27 15.84
C GLU A 136 -4.43 -11.06 16.73
N SER A 137 -3.61 -12.10 16.94
CA SER A 137 -2.38 -11.96 17.74
C SER A 137 -1.41 -10.94 17.14
N ARG A 138 -1.27 -10.91 15.81
CA ARG A 138 -0.48 -9.89 15.12
C ARG A 138 -1.06 -8.48 15.31
N GLN A 139 -2.38 -8.33 15.25
CA GLN A 139 -3.05 -7.05 15.48
C GLN A 139 -2.86 -6.56 16.92
N VAL A 140 -3.01 -7.45 17.91
CA VAL A 140 -2.77 -7.13 19.32
C VAL A 140 -1.32 -6.70 19.54
N ALA A 141 -0.34 -7.44 19.00
CA ALA A 141 1.08 -7.06 19.11
C ALA A 141 1.37 -5.71 18.45
N ALA A 142 0.77 -5.44 17.27
CA ALA A 142 0.90 -4.16 16.58
C ALA A 142 0.30 -2.99 17.36
N LEU A 143 -0.82 -3.18 18.07
CA LEU A 143 -1.43 -2.15 18.90
C LEU A 143 -0.66 -1.94 20.21
N ALA A 144 -0.23 -3.01 20.87
CA ALA A 144 0.49 -2.94 22.14
C ALA A 144 1.88 -2.29 22.03
N THR A 145 2.56 -2.48 20.90
CA THR A 145 3.90 -1.90 20.63
C THR A 145 3.84 -0.50 20.04
N ARG A 146 2.64 0.05 19.83
CA ARG A 146 2.49 1.34 19.16
C ARG A 146 2.79 2.46 20.15
N ALA A 147 3.90 3.16 19.93
CA ALA A 147 4.18 4.40 20.64
C ALA A 147 3.06 5.45 20.43
N PRO A 148 2.78 6.31 21.43
CA PRO A 148 1.91 7.46 21.24
C PRO A 148 2.44 8.37 20.12
N LYS A 149 1.55 9.13 19.50
CA LYS A 149 1.93 10.01 18.40
C LYS A 149 2.79 11.13 18.97
N ASN A 150 4.08 11.15 18.63
CA ASN A 150 4.94 12.29 18.90
C ASN A 150 4.41 13.53 18.16
N MET A 151 4.85 14.71 18.59
CA MET A 151 4.59 15.95 17.84
C MET A 151 4.97 15.76 16.36
N PRO A 152 4.18 16.29 15.41
CA PRO A 152 4.49 16.13 14.00
C PRO A 152 5.87 16.72 13.70
N GLU A 153 6.83 15.87 13.34
CA GLU A 153 8.11 16.30 12.80
C GLU A 153 7.89 16.88 11.40
N THR A 154 8.69 17.88 11.05
CA THR A 154 8.63 18.46 9.70
C THR A 154 9.27 17.49 8.70
N ARG A 155 8.89 17.62 7.42
CA ARG A 155 9.49 16.83 6.33
C ARG A 155 11.02 16.92 6.32
N GLY A 156 11.58 18.10 6.54
CA GLY A 156 13.04 18.31 6.54
C GLY A 156 13.76 17.54 7.66
N VAL A 157 13.13 17.42 8.84
CA VAL A 157 13.70 16.64 9.96
C VAL A 157 13.72 15.14 9.63
N HIS A 158 12.63 14.62 9.06
CA HIS A 158 12.59 13.24 8.58
C HIS A 158 13.66 12.97 7.52
N GLU A 159 13.74 13.84 6.51
CA GLU A 159 14.70 13.69 5.41
C GLU A 159 16.16 13.71 5.90
N ALA A 160 16.52 14.68 6.76
CA ALA A 160 17.88 14.75 7.33
C ALA A 160 18.23 13.48 8.11
N ARG A 161 17.33 12.97 8.95
CA ARG A 161 17.55 11.73 9.70
C ARG A 161 17.71 10.53 8.78
N TRP A 162 16.87 10.42 7.75
CA TRP A 162 16.94 9.32 6.79
C TRP A 162 18.24 9.33 5.98
N GLN A 163 18.73 10.51 5.58
CA GLN A 163 20.01 10.63 4.88
C GLN A 163 21.18 10.18 5.76
N VAL A 164 21.24 10.64 7.01
CA VAL A 164 22.28 10.19 7.97
C VAL A 164 22.22 8.68 8.16
N GLN A 165 21.03 8.12 8.36
CA GLN A 165 20.86 6.68 8.52
C GLN A 165 21.26 5.90 7.25
N ALA A 166 20.89 6.40 6.07
CA ALA A 166 21.26 5.82 4.79
C ALA A 166 22.79 5.84 4.58
N GLU A 167 23.47 6.94 4.91
CA GLU A 167 24.93 7.06 4.86
C GLU A 167 25.62 6.03 5.77
N LEU A 168 25.16 5.91 7.02
CA LEU A 168 25.71 4.94 7.98
C LEU A 168 25.55 3.48 7.51
N LEU A 169 24.49 3.18 6.77
CA LEU A 169 24.21 1.86 6.20
C LEU A 169 24.81 1.66 4.79
N GLY A 170 25.51 2.67 4.26
CA GLY A 170 26.05 2.63 2.90
C GLY A 170 24.98 2.49 1.81
N VAL A 171 23.75 2.94 2.07
CA VAL A 171 22.65 2.92 1.10
C VAL A 171 22.98 3.90 -0.02
N LYS A 172 22.88 3.42 -1.26
CA LYS A 172 23.06 4.23 -2.47
C LYS A 172 21.73 4.36 -3.21
N PRO A 173 21.54 5.42 -4.02
CA PRO A 173 20.41 5.46 -4.95
C PRO A 173 20.39 4.21 -5.83
N ALA A 174 19.21 3.61 -6.00
CA ALA A 174 19.04 2.43 -6.84
C ALA A 174 19.45 2.72 -8.29
N GLU A 175 20.09 1.74 -8.93
CA GLU A 175 20.54 1.87 -10.30
C GLU A 175 19.36 1.81 -11.26
N ARG A 176 19.43 2.62 -12.32
CA ARG A 176 18.39 2.68 -13.36
C ARG A 176 18.99 2.34 -14.71
N SER A 177 18.51 1.26 -15.31
CA SER A 177 18.93 0.86 -16.65
C SER A 177 18.25 1.73 -17.73
N ALA A 178 19.06 2.37 -18.58
CA ALA A 178 18.56 3.15 -19.71
C ALA A 178 17.78 2.30 -20.73
N ALA A 179 18.05 0.99 -20.80
CA ALA A 179 17.42 0.05 -21.72
C ALA A 179 15.90 -0.09 -21.54
N HIS A 180 15.36 0.17 -20.34
CA HIS A 180 13.93 0.02 -20.06
C HIS A 180 13.12 1.32 -20.14
N ILE A 181 13.79 2.48 -20.08
CA ILE A 181 13.14 3.80 -20.05
C ILE A 181 12.33 4.08 -21.34
N ASN A 182 12.66 3.42 -22.46
CA ASN A 182 12.05 3.68 -23.77
C ASN A 182 10.94 2.70 -24.21
N LYS A 183 10.52 1.72 -23.41
CA LYS A 183 9.45 0.77 -23.81
C LYS A 183 8.04 1.08 -23.30
N CYS A 184 7.88 2.02 -22.38
CA CYS A 184 6.57 2.39 -21.80
C CYS A 184 6.06 3.79 -22.20
N ALA A 185 6.62 4.41 -23.23
CA ALA A 185 6.14 5.69 -23.77
C ALA A 185 4.73 5.62 -24.41
N GLN A 186 4.02 4.49 -24.31
CA GLN A 186 2.60 4.36 -24.64
C GLN A 186 1.74 4.07 -23.39
N GLY A 187 2.05 4.74 -22.28
CA GLY A 187 1.09 4.95 -21.20
C GLY A 187 0.03 5.98 -21.61
N TRP A 188 -1.19 5.83 -21.11
CA TRP A 188 -2.32 6.70 -21.45
C TRP A 188 -1.98 8.18 -21.20
N THR A 189 -2.26 9.02 -22.19
CA THR A 189 -2.08 10.47 -22.09
C THR A 189 -3.20 11.10 -21.26
N ALA A 190 -2.93 12.25 -20.64
CA ALA A 190 -3.92 13.02 -19.87
C ALA A 190 -5.19 13.35 -20.69
N ALA A 191 -5.08 13.43 -22.02
CA ALA A 191 -6.21 13.62 -22.92
C ALA A 191 -7.15 12.39 -23.00
N GLN A 192 -6.65 11.17 -22.77
CA GLN A 192 -7.45 9.94 -22.79
C GLN A 192 -8.22 9.69 -21.48
N VAL A 193 -7.86 10.41 -20.41
CA VAL A 193 -8.57 10.38 -19.11
C VAL A 193 -9.77 11.35 -19.11
N ALA A 194 -9.78 12.35 -19.98
CA ALA A 194 -10.85 13.36 -20.06
C ALA A 194 -12.00 13.02 -21.04
N GLY A 195 -11.90 11.91 -21.80
CA GLY A 195 -12.87 11.54 -22.83
C GLY A 195 -13.95 10.52 -22.42
N HIS A 196 -13.96 10.08 -21.17
CA HIS A 196 -14.99 9.18 -20.60
C HIS A 196 -15.55 9.76 -19.29
N ALA A 197 -15.90 11.04 -19.32
CA ALA A 197 -16.82 11.67 -18.39
C ALA A 197 -18.21 11.77 -19.04
#